data_AF-F3GLR0-F1
#
_entry.id   AF-F3GLR0-F1
#
_cell.length_a   1.000
_cell.length_b   1.000
_cell.length_c   1.000
_cell.angle_alpha   90.00
_cell.angle_beta   90.00
_cell.angle_gamma   90.00
#
_symmetry.space_group_name_H-M   'P 1'
#
loop_
_entity.id
_entity.type
_entity.pdbx_description
1 polymer ?
#
loop_
_entity_poly.entity_id
_entity_poly.type
_entity_poly.pdbx_seq_one_letter_code
_entity_poly.pdbx_strand_id
1 'polypeptide(L)' 'EEAVGLTKVVPFLVEDTLKQLGGDYSKGDDWGVYVLTDGKLVTGQNPASSAQAAKDLITLLS' A
#
# COMPACT_ATOMS: atom_id res chain seq x y z
N GLU A 1 6.17 9.43 1.69
CA GLU A 1 6.15 9.80 3.14
C GLU A 1 6.93 11.09 3.42
N GLU A 2 8.02 11.39 2.71
CA GLU A 2 8.68 12.71 2.81
C GLU A 2 7.77 13.89 2.42
N ALA A 3 6.91 13.70 1.41
CA ALA A 3 6.03 14.76 0.90
C ALA A 3 5.01 15.32 1.92
N VAL A 4 4.77 14.62 3.04
CA VAL A 4 3.81 15.04 4.09
C VAL A 4 4.47 15.30 5.45
N GLY A 5 5.81 15.23 5.55
CA GLY A 5 6.54 15.58 6.77
C GLY A 5 6.25 14.69 7.99
N LEU A 6 5.60 13.54 7.81
CA LEU A 6 5.14 12.67 8.89
C LEU A 6 6.21 11.72 9.44
N THR A 7 7.41 11.68 8.86
CA THR A 7 8.51 10.80 9.31
C THR A 7 8.94 11.05 10.75
N LYS A 8 8.61 12.21 11.33
CA LYS A 8 8.85 12.53 12.76
C LYS A 8 7.64 12.27 13.68
N VAL A 9 6.47 11.96 13.12
CA VAL A 9 5.22 11.74 13.86
C VAL A 9 4.88 10.26 13.95
N VAL A 10 5.14 9.51 12.88
CA VAL A 10 4.87 8.07 12.87
C VAL A 10 6.01 7.30 13.54
N PRO A 11 5.71 6.30 14.39
CA PRO A 11 6.73 5.57 15.16
C PRO A 11 7.63 4.68 14.29
N PHE A 12 7.23 4.40 13.04
CA PHE A 12 7.99 3.66 12.05
C PHE A 12 7.43 3.95 10.66
N LEU A 13 8.25 3.75 9.62
CA LEU A 13 7.80 3.79 8.22
C LEU A 13 7.26 2.41 7.83
N VAL A 14 6.12 2.39 7.16
CA VAL A 14 5.48 1.14 6.77
C VAL A 14 6.33 0.39 5.74
N GLU A 15 6.93 1.11 4.79
CA GLU A 15 7.86 0.55 3.79
C GLU A 15 9.01 -0.21 4.45
N ASP A 16 9.71 0.45 5.37
CA ASP A 16 10.86 -0.16 6.06
C ASP A 16 10.45 -1.37 6.90
N THR A 17 9.30 -1.25 7.59
CA THR A 17 8.78 -2.34 8.43
C THR A 17 8.40 -3.56 7.59
N LEU A 18 7.74 -3.36 6.45
CA LEU A 18 7.39 -4.45 5.53
C LEU A 18 8.64 -5.15 5.01
N LYS A 19 9.64 -4.38 4.55
CA LYS A 19 10.92 -4.93 4.07
C LYS A 19 11.67 -5.69 5.16
N GLN A 20 11.74 -5.16 6.38
CA GLN A 20 12.40 -5.82 7.51
C GLN A 20 11.75 -7.16 7.86
N LEU A 21 10.43 -7.27 7.72
CA LEU A 21 9.68 -8.50 7.97
C LEU A 21 9.70 -9.48 6.79
N GLY A 22 10.45 -9.17 5.72
CA GLY A 22 10.60 -10.02 4.53
C GLY A 22 9.51 -9.85 3.48
N GLY A 23 8.71 -8.78 3.56
CA GLY A 23 7.74 -8.43 2.52
C GLY A 23 8.40 -7.91 1.26
N ASP A 24 7.87 -8.32 0.10
CA ASP A 24 8.26 -7.76 -1.20
C ASP A 24 7.52 -6.43 -1.43
N TYR A 25 8.22 -5.33 -1.13
CA TYR A 25 7.65 -3.99 -1.18
C TYR A 25 7.83 -3.35 -2.56
N SER A 26 6.75 -2.80 -3.09
CA SER A 26 6.76 -1.93 -4.26
C SER A 26 5.81 -0.73 -4.07
N LYS A 27 6.03 0.32 -4.86
CA LYS A 27 5.18 1.52 -4.92
C LYS A 27 5.11 2.07 -6.33
N GLY A 28 3.98 2.68 -6.66
CA GLY A 28 3.81 3.52 -7.83
C GLY A 28 4.11 4.99 -7.52
N ASP A 29 3.75 5.86 -8.45
CA ASP A 29 3.94 7.30 -8.33
C ASP A 29 3.26 7.88 -7.08
N ASP A 30 3.85 8.93 -6.50
CA ASP A 30 3.25 9.66 -5.40
C ASP A 30 1.85 10.14 -5.77
N TRP A 31 0.88 9.89 -4.89
CA TRP A 31 -0.55 10.20 -5.07
C TRP A 31 -1.25 9.47 -6.24
N GLY A 32 -0.54 8.64 -7.00
CA GLY A 32 -1.12 7.79 -8.04
C GLY A 32 -1.91 6.62 -7.46
N VAL A 33 -2.75 6.00 -8.30
CA VAL A 33 -3.42 4.74 -7.94
C VAL A 33 -2.44 3.59 -8.08
N TYR A 34 -2.21 2.84 -6.99
CA TYR A 34 -1.37 1.65 -7.00
C TYR A 34 -1.96 0.59 -6.08
N VAL A 35 -2.28 -0.57 -6.66
CA VAL A 35 -2.89 -1.72 -5.98
C VAL A 35 -2.18 -2.98 -6.43
N LEU A 36 -1.89 -3.87 -5.49
CA LEU A 36 -1.37 -5.20 -5.76
C LEU A 36 -2.19 -6.24 -5.00
N THR A 37 -2.32 -7.40 -5.62
CA THR A 37 -2.95 -8.58 -5.04
C THR A 37 -1.95 -9.75 -5.05
N ASP A 38 -1.70 -10.33 -3.88
CA ASP A 38 -0.95 -11.57 -3.72
C ASP A 38 -1.81 -12.63 -3.02
N GLY A 39 -2.22 -13.65 -3.75
CA GLY A 39 -3.15 -14.67 -3.28
C GLY A 39 -4.47 -14.06 -2.80
N LYS A 40 -4.62 -13.93 -1.47
CA LYS A 40 -5.82 -13.34 -0.81
C LYS A 40 -5.55 -11.99 -0.14
N LEU A 41 -4.33 -11.45 -0.26
CA LEU A 41 -3.95 -10.17 0.31
C LEU A 41 -4.02 -9.09 -0.78
N VAL A 42 -4.90 -8.11 -0.59
CA VAL A 42 -4.99 -6.92 -1.44
C VAL A 42 -4.40 -5.74 -0.68
N THR A 43 -3.46 -5.02 -1.29
CA THR A 43 -2.84 -3.81 -0.73
C THR A 43 -3.04 -2.63 -1.66
N GLY A 44 -3.19 -1.42 -1.08
CA GLY A 44 -3.31 -0.17 -1.83
C GLY A 44 -2.44 0.92 -1.20
N GLN A 45 -1.72 1.68 -2.03
CA GLN A 45 -0.67 2.59 -1.55
C GLN A 45 -1.20 3.79 -0.76
N ASN A 46 -2.34 4.36 -1.18
CA ASN A 46 -2.84 5.63 -0.67
C ASN A 46 -4.38 5.74 -0.83
N PRO A 47 -5.02 6.82 -0.33
CA PRO A 47 -6.47 6.97 -0.42
C PRO A 47 -7.03 6.95 -1.86
N ALA A 48 -6.27 7.40 -2.87
CA ALA A 48 -6.72 7.34 -4.25
C ALA A 48 -6.87 5.89 -4.74
N SER A 49 -6.15 4.94 -4.12
CA SER A 49 -6.14 3.53 -4.48
C SER A 49 -7.34 2.74 -3.92
N SER A 50 -8.10 3.31 -2.97
CA SER A 50 -9.17 2.59 -2.26
C SER A 50 -10.25 2.01 -3.16
N ALA A 51 -10.68 2.76 -4.19
CA ALA A 51 -11.73 2.30 -5.10
C ALA A 51 -11.29 1.10 -5.94
N GLN A 52 -10.02 1.05 -6.37
CA GLN A 52 -9.50 -0.08 -7.12
C GLN A 52 -9.26 -1.29 -6.22
N ALA A 53 -8.70 -1.09 -5.01
CA ALA A 53 -8.51 -2.17 -4.04
C ALA A 53 -9.83 -2.87 -3.68
N ALA A 54 -10.93 -2.11 -3.55
CA ALA A 54 -12.25 -2.69 -3.29
C ALA A 54 -12.76 -3.56 -4.47
N LYS A 55 -12.50 -3.16 -5.72
CA LYS A 55 -12.88 -3.95 -6.91
C LYS A 55 -12.10 -5.25 -6.98
N ASP A 56 -10.80 -5.20 -6.70
CA ASP A 56 -9.93 -6.38 -6.68
C ASP A 56 -10.36 -7.35 -5.59
N LEU A 57 -10.72 -6.84 -4.40
CA LEU A 57 -11.28 -7.66 -3.32
C LEU A 57 -12.58 -8.36 -3.72
N ILE A 58 -13.52 -7.66 -4.38
CA ILE A 58 -14.76 -8.28 -4.85
C ILE A 58 -14.46 -9.38 -5.89
N THR A 59 -13.50 -9.14 -6.77
CA THR A 59 -13.06 -10.11 -7.77
C THR A 59 -12.50 -11.38 -7.12
N LEU A 60 -11.75 -11.26 -6.02
CA LEU A 60 -11.24 -12.43 -5.28
C LEU A 60 -12.32 -13.28 -4.60
N LEU A 61 -13.50 -12.71 -4.34
CA LEU A 61 -14.60 -13.37 -3.64
C LEU A 61 -15.68 -13.93 -4.58
N SER A 62 -15.54 -13.69 -5.88
CA SER A 62 -16.47 -14.15 -6.93
C SER A 62 -16.00 -15.46 -7.54
#